data_AF-A0A1Q5SX64-F1
#
_entry.id   AF-A0A1Q5SX64-F1
#
_cell.length_a   1.000
_cell.length_b   1.000
_cell.length_c   1.000
_cell.angle_alpha   90.00
_cell.angle_beta   90.00
_cell.angle_gamma   90.00
#
_symmetry.space_group_name_H-M   'P 1'
#
loop_
_entity.id
_entity.type
_entity.pdbx_description
1 polymer ?
#
loop_
_entity_poly.entity_id
_entity_poly.type
_entity_poly.pdbx_seq_one_letter_code
_entity_poly.pdbx_strand_id
1 'polypeptide(L)'
;MAYKATVEKWLSYPELDAELKQQLLAMQTNEKLLEDSFYKNLEFSTGGMRGEIGPGTNRMNIYTIRKASEGLARYIVEQGEEAKARGVVIAYDLFSAK
;
A
#
# COMPACT_ATOMS: atom_id res chain seq x y z
N MET A 1 -15.69 -11.94 4.66
CA MET A 1 -15.70 -12.71 3.38
C MET A 1 -15.01 -11.98 2.23
N ALA A 2 -15.13 -10.66 2.08
CA ALA A 2 -14.48 -9.92 0.98
C ALA A 2 -12.93 -9.92 1.02
N TYR A 3 -12.32 -9.94 2.22
CA TYR A 3 -10.86 -9.85 2.35
C TYR A 3 -10.14 -11.12 1.88
N LYS A 4 -10.76 -12.32 1.98
CA LYS A 4 -10.15 -13.61 1.60
C LYS A 4 -9.83 -13.66 0.09
N ALA A 5 -10.73 -13.15 -0.74
CA ALA A 5 -10.49 -13.02 -2.18
C ALA A 5 -9.30 -12.10 -2.49
N THR A 6 -9.12 -11.02 -1.72
CA THR A 6 -7.96 -10.14 -1.86
C THR A 6 -6.66 -10.84 -1.43
N VAL A 7 -6.70 -11.64 -0.36
CA VAL A 7 -5.56 -12.46 0.07
C VAL A 7 -5.16 -13.45 -1.01
N GLU A 8 -6.11 -14.17 -1.60
CA GLU A 8 -5.88 -15.11 -2.70
C GLU A 8 -5.30 -14.41 -3.93
N LYS A 9 -5.82 -13.21 -4.26
CA LYS A 9 -5.27 -12.38 -5.34
C LYS A 9 -3.81 -12.00 -5.09
N TRP A 10 -3.45 -11.68 -3.85
CA TRP A 10 -2.06 -11.38 -3.49
C TRP A 10 -1.18 -12.63 -3.61
N LEU A 11 -1.61 -13.77 -3.07
CA LEU A 11 -0.85 -15.02 -3.11
C LEU A 11 -0.65 -15.56 -4.54
N SER A 12 -1.61 -15.33 -5.42
CA SER A 12 -1.56 -15.74 -6.83
C SER A 12 -0.75 -14.79 -7.72
N TYR A 13 -0.39 -13.59 -7.23
CA TYR A 13 0.39 -12.64 -8.01
C TYR A 13 1.86 -13.13 -8.14
N PRO A 14 2.34 -13.45 -9.36
CA PRO A 14 3.65 -14.09 -9.54
C PRO A 14 4.82 -13.20 -9.13
N GLU A 15 4.68 -11.89 -9.35
CA GLU A 15 5.71 -10.88 -9.08
C GLU A 15 5.50 -10.20 -7.72
N LEU A 16 4.74 -10.83 -6.82
CA LEU A 16 4.63 -10.35 -5.45
C LEU A 16 6.03 -10.25 -4.83
N ASP A 17 6.28 -9.17 -4.12
CA ASP A 17 7.57 -8.95 -3.46
C ASP A 17 7.89 -10.12 -2.53
N ALA A 18 9.12 -10.62 -2.59
CA ALA A 18 9.50 -11.87 -1.94
C ALA A 18 9.34 -11.80 -0.42
N GLU A 19 9.67 -10.65 0.19
CA GLU A 19 9.56 -10.45 1.63
C GLU A 19 8.09 -10.38 2.04
N LEU A 20 7.27 -9.60 1.32
CA LEU A 20 5.83 -9.52 1.57
C LEU A 20 5.14 -10.88 1.37
N LYS A 21 5.55 -11.65 0.37
CA LYS A 21 5.05 -13.01 0.14
C LYS A 21 5.40 -13.93 1.31
N GLN A 22 6.63 -13.90 1.79
CA GLN A 22 7.05 -14.70 2.94
C GLN A 22 6.27 -14.33 4.21
N GLN A 23 6.11 -13.04 4.50
CA GLN A 23 5.31 -12.56 5.63
C GLN A 23 3.85 -12.99 5.49
N LEU A 24 3.27 -12.88 4.30
CA LEU A 24 1.89 -13.28 4.04
C LEU A 24 1.67 -14.78 4.23
N LEU A 25 2.62 -15.61 3.79
CA LEU A 25 2.61 -17.06 4.03
C LEU A 25 2.70 -17.38 5.52
N ALA A 26 3.57 -16.68 6.26
CA ALA A 26 3.77 -16.90 7.70
C ALA A 26 2.53 -16.56 8.54
N MET A 27 1.73 -15.57 8.11
CA MET A 27 0.51 -15.17 8.82
C MET A 27 -0.76 -15.91 8.38
N GLN A 28 -0.69 -16.87 7.43
CA GLN A 28 -1.89 -17.57 6.93
C GLN A 28 -2.69 -18.29 8.00
N THR A 29 -2.03 -18.77 9.05
CA THR A 29 -2.68 -19.48 10.17
C THR A 29 -3.36 -18.54 11.17
N ASN A 30 -3.17 -17.22 11.04
CA ASN A 30 -3.74 -16.22 11.92
C ASN A 30 -4.84 -15.42 11.19
N GLU A 31 -6.07 -15.93 11.26
CA GLU A 31 -7.22 -15.34 10.57
C GLU A 31 -7.50 -13.90 11.00
N LYS A 32 -7.29 -13.56 12.29
CA LYS A 32 -7.50 -12.20 12.80
C LYS A 32 -6.51 -11.21 12.19
N LEU A 33 -5.25 -11.60 12.05
CA LEU A 33 -4.22 -10.76 11.46
C LEU A 33 -4.43 -10.59 9.94
N LEU A 34 -4.85 -11.66 9.26
CA LEU A 34 -5.24 -11.59 7.85
C LEU A 34 -6.43 -10.66 7.64
N GLU A 35 -7.48 -10.77 8.46
CA GLU A 35 -8.62 -9.88 8.38
C GLU A 35 -8.19 -8.44 8.60
N ASP A 36 -7.46 -8.13 9.68
CA ASP A 36 -7.00 -6.76 9.96
C ASP A 36 -6.12 -6.17 8.85
N SER A 37 -5.32 -7.01 8.18
CA SER A 37 -4.43 -6.56 7.10
C SER A 37 -5.16 -6.30 5.78
N PHE A 38 -6.34 -6.89 5.55
CA PHE A 38 -7.03 -6.87 4.25
C PHE A 38 -8.49 -6.39 4.29
N TYR A 39 -9.09 -6.11 5.46
CA TYR A 39 -10.51 -5.72 5.56
C TYR A 39 -10.82 -4.35 4.94
N LYS A 40 -9.81 -3.47 4.85
CA LYS A 40 -9.93 -2.14 4.23
C LYS A 40 -8.68 -1.74 3.46
N ASN A 41 -8.74 -0.59 2.80
CA ASN A 41 -7.55 0.05 2.25
C ASN A 41 -6.92 0.96 3.31
N LEU A 42 -5.60 1.13 3.25
CA LEU A 42 -4.90 2.15 4.03
C LEU A 42 -5.39 3.53 3.59
N GLU A 43 -5.84 4.33 4.55
CA GLU A 43 -6.47 5.63 4.29
C GLU A 43 -5.49 6.79 4.53
N PHE A 44 -5.74 7.91 3.85
CA PHE A 44 -5.08 9.17 4.15
C PHE A 44 -5.75 9.81 5.37
N SER A 45 -4.97 9.99 6.43
CA SER A 45 -5.36 10.84 7.57
C SER A 45 -4.92 12.28 7.34
N THR A 46 -5.24 13.17 8.28
CA THR A 46 -4.74 14.56 8.29
C THR A 46 -3.21 14.65 8.26
N GLY A 47 -2.51 13.63 8.77
CA GLY A 47 -1.04 13.52 8.77
C GLY A 47 -0.47 12.67 7.63
N GLY A 48 -1.25 12.42 6.57
CA GLY A 48 -0.86 11.56 5.44
C GLY A 48 -1.23 10.07 5.63
N MET A 49 -0.71 9.22 4.75
CA MET A 49 -0.80 7.76 4.88
C MET A 49 0.17 7.26 5.94
N ARG A 50 -0.36 6.61 6.98
CA ARG A 50 0.43 5.96 8.05
C ARG A 50 -0.22 4.64 8.41
N GLY A 51 0.57 3.60 8.59
CA GLY A 51 0.09 2.27 8.96
C GLY A 51 1.25 1.32 9.26
N GLU A 52 0.92 0.16 9.81
CA GLU A 52 1.88 -0.92 10.04
C GLU A 52 2.50 -1.37 8.71
N ILE A 53 3.81 -1.65 8.72
CA ILE A 53 4.50 -2.21 7.56
C ILE A 53 4.17 -3.69 7.46
N GLY A 54 3.77 -4.15 6.28
CA GLY A 54 3.50 -5.56 6.04
C GLY A 54 2.59 -5.83 4.83
N PRO A 55 2.25 -7.10 4.58
CA PRO A 55 1.38 -7.49 3.48
C PRO A 55 -0.07 -7.10 3.79
N GLY A 56 -0.79 -6.61 2.79
CA GLY A 56 -2.20 -6.26 2.94
C GLY A 56 -2.57 -4.91 2.35
N THR A 57 -3.86 -4.73 2.09
CA THR A 57 -4.40 -3.45 1.60
C THR A 57 -4.48 -2.40 2.70
N ASN A 58 -4.56 -2.82 3.97
CA ASN A 58 -4.58 -1.96 5.17
C ASN A 58 -3.17 -1.79 5.79
N ARG A 59 -2.11 -2.06 5.03
CA ARG A 59 -0.72 -1.98 5.49
C ARG A 59 0.10 -1.05 4.60
N MET A 60 1.14 -0.46 5.19
CA MET A 60 2.15 0.29 4.44
C MET A 60 3.07 -0.73 3.73
N ASN A 61 3.08 -0.69 2.41
CA ASN A 61 3.95 -1.53 1.60
C ASN A 61 4.14 -0.90 0.21
N ILE A 62 5.01 -1.51 -0.59
CA ILE A 62 5.33 -1.01 -1.93
C ILE A 62 4.09 -0.88 -2.83
N TYR A 63 3.08 -1.74 -2.67
CA TYR A 63 1.88 -1.74 -3.51
C TYR A 63 0.89 -0.65 -3.11
N THR A 64 0.70 -0.40 -1.81
CA THR A 64 -0.15 0.68 -1.33
C THR A 64 0.47 2.04 -1.63
N ILE A 65 1.80 2.18 -1.52
CA ILE A 65 2.55 3.37 -1.94
C ILE A 65 2.40 3.60 -3.45
N ARG A 66 2.67 2.59 -4.29
CA ARG A 66 2.51 2.69 -5.76
C ARG A 66 1.10 3.12 -6.15
N LYS A 67 0.08 2.54 -5.53
CA LYS A 67 -1.32 2.89 -5.77
C LYS A 67 -1.60 4.36 -5.45
N ALA A 68 -1.10 4.86 -4.31
CA ALA A 68 -1.25 6.26 -3.93
C ALA A 68 -0.49 7.20 -4.88
N SER A 69 0.75 6.86 -5.24
CA SER A 69 1.55 7.62 -6.21
C SER A 69 0.89 7.71 -7.59
N GLU A 70 0.36 6.60 -8.09
CA GLU A 70 -0.40 6.56 -9.35
C GLU A 70 -1.67 7.42 -9.27
N GLY A 71 -2.40 7.36 -8.14
CA GLY A 71 -3.56 8.20 -7.90
C GLY A 71 -3.22 9.69 -7.94
N LEU A 72 -2.12 10.08 -7.27
CA LEU A 72 -1.62 11.46 -7.30
C LEU A 72 -1.19 11.89 -8.71
N ALA A 73 -0.48 11.03 -9.44
CA ALA A 73 -0.05 11.31 -10.81
C ALA A 73 -1.25 11.55 -11.74
N ARG A 74 -2.28 10.69 -11.66
CA ARG A 74 -3.54 10.87 -12.42
C ARG A 74 -4.25 12.16 -12.04
N TYR A 75 -4.32 12.47 -10.75
CA TYR A 75 -4.92 13.71 -10.29
C TYR A 75 -4.20 14.94 -10.87
N ILE A 76 -2.87 14.95 -10.90
CA ILE A 76 -2.08 16.03 -11.52
C ILE A 76 -2.36 16.11 -13.02
N VAL A 77 -2.46 14.97 -13.71
CA VAL A 77 -2.80 14.92 -15.14
C VAL A 77 -4.16 15.57 -15.42
N GLU A 78 -5.15 15.34 -14.55
CA GLU A 78 -6.49 15.93 -14.65
C GLU A 78 -6.50 17.45 -14.43
N GLN A 79 -5.46 18.03 -13.79
CA GLN A 79 -5.32 19.48 -13.62
C GLN A 79 -4.72 20.20 -14.85
N GLY A 80 -4.37 19.47 -15.93
CA GLY A 80 -3.89 20.04 -17.20
C GLY A 80 -2.37 20.13 -17.36
N GLU A 81 -1.92 20.55 -18.55
CA GLU A 81 -0.49 20.52 -18.94
C GLU A 81 0.40 21.44 -18.10
N GLU A 82 -0.11 22.58 -17.66
CA GLU A 82 0.64 23.48 -16.78
C GLU A 82 0.96 22.81 -15.44
N ALA A 83 0.01 22.08 -14.86
CA ALA A 83 0.22 21.36 -13.61
C ALA A 83 1.28 20.26 -13.75
N LYS A 84 1.31 19.55 -14.89
CA LYS A 84 2.35 18.57 -15.20
C LYS A 84 3.73 19.22 -15.33
N ALA A 85 3.81 20.38 -15.98
CA ALA A 85 5.06 21.10 -16.22
C ALA A 85 5.73 21.63 -14.94
N ARG A 86 4.95 21.87 -13.86
CA ARG A 86 5.50 22.30 -12.56
C ARG A 86 6.33 21.22 -11.85
N GLY A 87 6.19 19.96 -12.23
CA GLY A 87 6.92 18.85 -11.63
C GLY A 87 6.45 18.48 -10.22
N VAL A 88 7.19 17.57 -9.57
CA VAL A 88 6.90 17.04 -8.22
C VAL A 88 8.16 17.13 -7.37
N VAL A 89 8.02 17.64 -6.14
CA VAL A 89 9.11 17.63 -5.14
C VAL A 89 8.95 16.39 -4.27
N ILE A 90 10.02 15.60 -4.17
CA ILE A 90 10.08 14.42 -3.31
C ILE A 90 11.07 14.71 -2.18
N ALA A 91 10.60 14.59 -0.94
CA ALA A 91 11.40 14.71 0.26
C ALA A 91 11.08 13.54 1.19
N TYR A 92 12.06 13.11 1.98
CA TYR A 92 11.90 12.09 3.00
C TYR A 92 12.71 12.49 4.24
N ASP A 93 12.23 12.09 5.40
CA ASP A 93 12.99 12.16 6.66
C ASP A 93 13.68 10.82 6.94
N LEU A 94 14.71 10.85 7.79
CA LEU A 94 15.34 9.64 8.29
C LEU A 94 14.55 9.14 9.50
N PHE A 95 13.64 8.21 9.28
CA PHE A 95 12.94 7.55 10.38
C PHE A 95 13.81 6.42 10.95
N SER A 96 14.25 6.55 12.20
CA SER A 96 14.85 5.46 12.97
C SER A 96 13.83 4.95 13.97
N ALA A 97 13.20 3.81 13.65
CA ALA A 97 12.41 3.07 14.62
C ALA A 97 13.40 2.42 15.60
N LYS A 98 13.47 2.96 16.82
CA LYS A 98 14.07 2.24 17.95
C LYS A 98 13.17 1.10 18.39
#